data_AF-A0A956LS29-F1
#
_entry.id   AF-A0A956LS29-F1
#
_cell.length_a   1.000
_cell.length_b   1.000
_cell.length_c   1.000
_cell.angle_alpha   90.00
_cell.angle_beta   90.00
_cell.angle_gamma   90.00
#
_symmetry.space_group_name_H-M   'P 1'
#
loop_
_entity.id
_entity.type
_entity.pdbx_description
1 polymer ?
#
loop_
_entity_poly.entity_id
_entity_poly.type
_entity_poly.pdbx_seq_one_letter_code
_entity_poly.pdbx_strand_id
1 'polypeptide(L)'
;MNLRIPPPRRDTWSNWAKTWSCRPVLRAAPADLDGLIAAVRAAAARELPIRVAGTGHSLMPLARTAGCLIVTEHLRRVLRIEEDEIEVEAGARLGDVEETAWEVGLSLEGGTNYSKMSAGGLIATGAHGSSPTHGTLSSRVVGVRLVTAAGDLVTLDA
;
A
#
# COMPACT_ATOMS: atom_id res chain seq x y z
N MET A 1 31.87 16.28 -11.56
CA MET A 1 31.52 14.94 -12.09
C MET A 1 30.00 14.89 -12.28
N ASN A 2 29.52 15.15 -13.50
CA ASN A 2 28.08 15.23 -13.78
C ASN A 2 27.50 13.83 -13.99
N LEU A 3 26.92 13.25 -12.94
CA LEU A 3 26.14 12.01 -13.06
C LEU A 3 24.83 12.34 -13.79
N ARG A 4 24.79 12.08 -15.10
CA ARG A 4 23.54 12.00 -15.85
C ARG A 4 22.83 10.71 -15.44
N ILE A 5 21.78 10.83 -14.65
CA ILE A 5 20.86 9.72 -14.38
C ILE A 5 20.06 9.49 -15.68
N PRO A 6 20.20 8.34 -16.36
CA PRO A 6 19.39 8.05 -17.53
C PRO A 6 17.90 8.03 -17.15
N PRO A 7 16.99 8.44 -18.05
CA PRO A 7 15.57 8.39 -17.77
C PRO A 7 15.15 6.94 -17.45
N PRO A 8 14.24 6.73 -16.49
CA PRO A 8 13.79 5.39 -16.12
C PRO A 8 13.22 4.68 -17.36
N ARG A 9 13.72 3.47 -17.62
CA ARG A 9 13.13 2.60 -18.64
C ARG A 9 11.72 2.21 -18.18
N ARG A 10 10.77 2.03 -19.12
CA ARG A 10 9.35 1.74 -18.82
C ARG A 10 9.12 0.50 -17.93
N ASP A 11 10.12 -0.38 -17.83
CA ASP A 11 10.16 -1.61 -17.02
C ASP A 11 10.73 -1.43 -15.60
N THR A 12 11.31 -0.26 -15.29
CA THR A 12 11.97 0.00 -14.00
C THR A 12 11.01 0.70 -13.05
N TRP A 13 10.76 0.09 -11.89
CA TRP A 13 10.08 0.75 -10.77
C TRP A 13 11.12 1.40 -9.85
N SER A 14 10.83 2.61 -9.38
CA SER A 14 11.64 3.31 -8.37
C SER A 14 10.75 3.70 -7.20
N ASN A 15 11.30 3.63 -5.99
CA ASN A 15 10.66 4.21 -4.83
C ASN A 15 10.59 5.74 -4.96
N TRP A 16 9.75 6.38 -4.14
CA TRP A 16 9.48 7.82 -4.18
C TRP A 16 10.75 8.66 -4.07
N ALA A 17 11.65 8.28 -3.15
CA ALA A 17 12.91 8.98 -2.90
C ALA A 17 14.00 8.71 -3.95
N LYS A 18 13.77 7.80 -4.91
CA LYS A 18 14.75 7.33 -5.91
C LYS A 18 16.03 6.73 -5.31
N THR A 19 15.94 6.22 -4.08
CA THR A 19 17.05 5.56 -3.39
C THR A 19 17.15 4.08 -3.78
N TRP A 20 16.04 3.46 -4.19
CA TRP A 20 16.01 2.08 -4.67
C TRP A 20 15.13 1.93 -5.89
N SER A 21 15.54 1.02 -6.77
CA SER A 21 14.76 0.61 -7.94
C SER A 21 14.86 -0.88 -8.16
N CYS A 22 13.94 -1.42 -8.94
CA CYS A 22 13.99 -2.79 -9.42
C CYS A 22 13.40 -2.91 -10.83
N ARG A 23 13.69 -4.05 -11.45
CA ARG A 23 13.12 -4.48 -12.73
C ARG A 23 12.46 -5.83 -12.50
N PRO A 24 11.21 -5.84 -12.02
CA PRO A 24 10.49 -7.08 -11.81
C PRO A 24 10.18 -7.74 -13.15
N VAL A 25 10.21 -9.07 -13.21
CA VAL A 25 9.76 -9.84 -14.39
C VAL A 25 8.28 -9.57 -14.68
N LEU A 26 7.47 -9.36 -13.64
CA LEU A 26 6.06 -9.01 -13.76
C LEU A 26 5.75 -7.77 -12.92
N ARG A 27 5.11 -6.76 -13.51
CA ARG A 27 4.51 -5.65 -12.76
C ARG A 27 3.01 -5.63 -13.01
N ALA A 28 2.24 -5.59 -11.93
CA ALA A 28 0.79 -5.45 -11.97
C ALA A 28 0.36 -4.20 -11.21
N ALA A 29 -0.67 -3.50 -11.71
CA ALA A 29 -1.32 -2.39 -11.04
C ALA A 29 -2.84 -2.63 -11.08
N PRO A 30 -3.35 -3.53 -10.23
CA PRO A 30 -4.76 -3.92 -10.26
C PRO A 30 -5.66 -2.73 -9.92
N ALA A 31 -6.78 -2.60 -10.64
CA ALA A 31 -7.78 -1.56 -10.41
C ALA A 31 -8.85 -1.96 -9.38
N ASP A 32 -8.94 -3.25 -9.08
CA ASP A 32 -9.93 -3.83 -8.17
C ASP A 32 -9.40 -5.14 -7.55
N LEU A 33 -10.23 -5.75 -6.69
CA LEU A 33 -9.93 -6.99 -5.98
C LEU A 33 -9.73 -8.18 -6.92
N ASP A 34 -10.54 -8.31 -7.97
CA ASP A 34 -10.42 -9.42 -8.92
C ASP A 34 -9.10 -9.34 -9.69
N GLY A 35 -8.73 -8.13 -10.10
CA GLY A 35 -7.42 -7.85 -10.70
C GLY A 35 -6.27 -8.16 -9.76
N LEU A 36 -6.42 -7.89 -8.45
CA LEU A 36 -5.41 -8.23 -7.45
C LEU A 36 -5.25 -9.75 -7.31
N ILE A 37 -6.37 -10.48 -7.18
CA ILE A 37 -6.37 -11.95 -7.11
C ILE A 37 -5.76 -12.56 -8.37
N ALA A 38 -6.13 -12.04 -9.55
CA ALA A 38 -5.58 -12.48 -10.83
C ALA A 38 -4.06 -12.24 -10.90
N ALA A 39 -3.57 -11.08 -10.43
CA ALA A 39 -2.13 -10.78 -10.40
C ALA A 39 -1.37 -11.74 -9.47
N VAL A 40 -1.91 -12.04 -8.29
CA VAL A 40 -1.31 -13.00 -7.35
C VAL A 40 -1.26 -14.40 -7.96
N ARG A 41 -2.36 -14.90 -8.52
CA ARG A 41 -2.41 -16.22 -9.19
C ARG A 41 -1.45 -16.30 -10.37
N ALA A 42 -1.35 -15.22 -11.16
CA ALA A 42 -0.42 -15.14 -12.29
C ALA A 42 1.05 -15.19 -11.86
N ALA A 43 1.39 -14.62 -10.70
CA ALA A 43 2.72 -14.73 -10.13
C ALA A 43 2.98 -16.12 -9.54
N ALA A 44 2.01 -16.69 -8.83
CA ALA A 44 2.10 -18.03 -8.24
C ALA A 44 2.28 -19.12 -9.30
N ALA A 45 1.52 -19.08 -10.39
CA ALA A 45 1.64 -20.01 -11.52
C ALA A 45 3.01 -19.96 -12.23
N ARG A 46 3.79 -18.90 -11.99
CA ARG A 46 5.15 -18.69 -12.52
C ARG A 46 6.21 -18.79 -11.43
N GLU A 47 5.84 -19.18 -10.21
CA GLU A 47 6.72 -19.29 -9.04
C GLU A 47 7.52 -18.01 -8.76
N LEU A 48 6.92 -16.84 -9.05
CA LEU A 48 7.59 -15.54 -8.88
C LEU A 48 7.42 -15.03 -7.43
N PRO A 49 8.51 -14.61 -6.76
CA PRO A 49 8.39 -13.96 -5.45
C PRO A 49 7.65 -12.63 -5.59
N ILE A 50 6.60 -12.45 -4.80
CA ILE A 50 5.73 -11.27 -4.82
C ILE A 50 6.25 -10.23 -3.83
N ARG A 51 6.32 -8.97 -4.27
CA ARG A 51 6.40 -7.79 -3.40
C ARG A 51 5.29 -6.81 -3.75
N VAL A 52 4.88 -6.03 -2.76
CA VAL A 52 3.82 -5.03 -2.91
C VAL A 52 4.41 -3.64 -2.70
N ALA A 53 4.01 -2.69 -3.54
CA ALA A 53 4.29 -1.28 -3.37
C ALA A 53 2.96 -0.50 -3.32
N GLY A 54 2.80 0.32 -2.28
CA GLY A 54 1.85 1.43 -2.32
C GLY A 54 2.45 2.62 -3.06
N THR A 55 2.51 3.78 -2.40
CA THR A 55 3.13 4.98 -2.98
C THR A 55 4.66 4.99 -2.97
N GLY A 56 5.30 3.91 -2.52
CA GLY A 56 6.76 3.73 -2.60
C GLY A 56 7.57 4.62 -1.65
N HIS A 57 6.98 5.05 -0.53
CA HIS A 57 7.63 5.99 0.40
C HIS A 57 8.65 5.38 1.36
N SER A 58 8.76 4.05 1.46
CA SER A 58 9.80 3.45 2.29
C SER A 58 11.19 3.75 1.74
N LEU A 59 12.09 4.17 2.63
CA LEU A 59 13.52 4.32 2.34
C LEU A 59 14.27 2.97 2.40
N MET A 60 13.61 1.94 2.95
CA MET A 60 14.09 0.57 2.94
C MET A 60 13.63 -0.15 1.66
N PRO A 61 14.40 -1.12 1.13
CA PRO A 61 14.08 -1.80 -0.12
C PRO A 61 12.98 -2.88 0.03
N LEU A 62 11.89 -2.58 0.78
CA LEU A 62 10.83 -3.54 1.11
C LEU A 62 10.09 -4.06 -0.12
N ALA A 63 9.85 -3.19 -1.10
CA ALA A 63 9.16 -3.53 -2.35
C ALA A 63 10.12 -4.05 -3.44
N ARG A 64 11.43 -4.07 -3.19
CA ARG A 64 12.42 -4.45 -4.20
C ARG A 64 12.32 -5.94 -4.51
N THR A 65 12.13 -6.28 -5.79
CA THR A 65 12.04 -7.68 -6.24
C THR A 65 12.50 -7.82 -7.69
N ALA A 66 13.02 -9.00 -8.04
CA ALA A 66 13.20 -9.43 -9.42
C ALA A 66 11.99 -10.24 -9.94
N GLY A 67 11.07 -10.67 -9.05
CA GLY A 67 9.89 -11.46 -9.38
C GLY A 67 8.70 -10.60 -9.80
N CYS A 68 7.61 -10.69 -9.04
CA CYS A 68 6.38 -9.92 -9.29
C CYS A 68 6.28 -8.71 -8.35
N LEU A 69 6.07 -7.52 -8.91
CA LEU A 69 5.73 -6.32 -8.16
C LEU A 69 4.26 -5.96 -8.39
N ILE A 70 3.48 -5.96 -7.32
CA ILE A 70 2.09 -5.47 -7.33
C ILE A 70 2.08 -4.04 -6.80
N VAL A 71 1.55 -3.09 -7.57
CA VAL A 71 1.41 -1.69 -7.19
C VAL A 71 -0.05 -1.38 -6.88
N THR A 72 -0.36 -0.99 -5.65
CA THR A 72 -1.76 -0.77 -5.20
C THR A 72 -2.29 0.62 -5.54
N GLU A 73 -1.63 1.37 -6.42
CA GLU A 73 -1.95 2.79 -6.69
C GLU A 73 -3.36 3.05 -7.23
N HIS A 74 -4.06 2.03 -7.73
CA HIS A 74 -5.44 2.13 -8.21
C HIS A 74 -6.48 1.56 -7.23
N LEU A 75 -6.05 0.86 -6.17
CA LEU A 75 -6.90 0.36 -5.10
C LEU A 75 -7.07 1.43 -4.02
N ARG A 76 -7.82 2.49 -4.32
CA ARG A 76 -7.86 3.74 -3.53
C ARG A 76 -9.22 4.07 -2.93
N ARG A 77 -10.19 3.17 -3.01
CA ARG A 77 -11.56 3.45 -2.57
C ARG A 77 -11.67 3.47 -1.05
N VAL A 78 -12.47 4.40 -0.54
CA VAL A 78 -13.15 4.25 0.75
C VAL A 78 -14.37 3.38 0.49
N LEU A 79 -14.47 2.25 1.18
CA LEU A 79 -15.48 1.22 0.93
C LEU A 79 -16.70 1.39 1.85
N ARG A 80 -16.46 1.78 3.09
CA ARG A 80 -17.50 1.92 4.13
C ARG A 80 -17.05 2.89 5.21
N ILE A 81 -17.99 3.65 5.75
CA ILE A 81 -17.79 4.49 6.93
C ILE A 81 -18.95 4.20 7.89
N GLU A 82 -18.60 3.90 9.13
CA GLU A 82 -19.52 3.71 10.25
C GLU A 82 -19.19 4.71 11.36
N GLU A 83 -19.84 4.61 12.52
CA GLU A 83 -19.67 5.56 13.62
C GLU A 83 -18.22 5.63 14.16
N ASP A 84 -17.53 4.49 14.21
CA ASP A 84 -16.18 4.36 14.78
C ASP A 84 -15.15 3.68 13.86
N GLU A 85 -15.57 3.27 12.65
CA GLU A 85 -14.74 2.52 11.71
C GLU A 85 -14.80 3.07 10.28
N ILE A 86 -13.66 2.96 9.57
CA ILE A 86 -13.56 3.26 8.14
C ILE A 86 -12.85 2.12 7.42
N GLU A 87 -13.52 1.54 6.43
CA GLU A 87 -12.95 0.49 5.57
C GLU A 87 -12.39 1.15 4.30
N VAL A 88 -11.11 0.93 4.01
CA VAL A 88 -10.44 1.47 2.82
C VAL A 88 -9.62 0.40 2.11
N GLU A 89 -9.46 0.56 0.81
CA GLU A 89 -8.51 -0.25 0.05
C GLU A 89 -7.05 0.11 0.42
N ALA A 90 -6.15 -0.88 0.35
CA ALA A 90 -4.77 -0.73 0.82
C ALA A 90 -3.95 0.36 0.10
N GLY A 91 -4.38 0.81 -1.09
CA GLY A 91 -3.75 1.91 -1.82
C GLY A 91 -4.30 3.29 -1.49
N ALA A 92 -5.42 3.39 -0.75
CA ALA A 92 -6.02 4.66 -0.35
C ALA A 92 -4.99 5.56 0.34
N ARG A 93 -4.99 6.86 0.01
CA ARG A 93 -4.00 7.77 0.57
C ARG A 93 -4.54 8.36 1.87
N LEU A 94 -3.67 8.47 2.87
CA LEU A 94 -4.05 8.96 4.20
C LEU A 94 -4.86 10.26 4.16
N GLY A 95 -4.44 11.24 3.36
CA GLY A 95 -5.17 12.50 3.24
C GLY A 95 -6.58 12.36 2.65
N ASP A 96 -6.75 11.49 1.65
CA ASP A 96 -8.07 11.23 1.05
C ASP A 96 -9.00 10.55 2.10
N VAL A 97 -8.43 9.66 2.94
CA VAL A 97 -9.16 9.00 4.04
C VAL A 97 -9.54 10.00 5.13
N GLU A 98 -8.61 10.84 5.57
CA GLU A 98 -8.83 11.89 6.58
C GLU A 98 -9.88 12.91 6.11
N GLU A 99 -9.82 13.33 4.84
CA GLU A 99 -10.79 14.25 4.24
C GLU A 99 -12.19 13.63 4.19
N THR A 100 -12.31 12.37 3.75
CA THR A 100 -13.61 11.69 3.68
C THR A 100 -14.21 11.48 5.08
N ALA A 101 -13.39 11.15 6.08
CA ALA A 101 -13.85 11.04 7.47
C ALA A 101 -14.33 12.40 8.02
N TRP A 102 -13.62 13.48 7.67
CA TRP A 102 -13.96 14.83 8.10
C TRP A 102 -15.32 15.29 7.57
N GLU A 103 -15.69 14.91 6.34
CA GLU A 103 -17.00 15.25 5.74
C GLU A 103 -18.20 14.74 6.55
N VAL A 104 -18.00 13.67 7.33
CA VAL A 104 -19.04 13.10 8.20
C VAL A 104 -18.81 13.40 9.69
N GLY A 105 -17.91 14.34 10.01
CA GLY A 105 -17.63 14.76 11.38
C GLY A 105 -16.74 13.81 12.19
N LEU A 106 -16.00 12.91 11.51
CA LEU A 106 -15.07 11.97 12.12
C LEU A 106 -13.61 12.38 11.87
N SER A 107 -12.69 11.79 12.62
CA SER A 107 -11.25 11.92 12.43
C SER A 107 -10.55 10.61 12.81
N LEU A 108 -9.44 10.30 12.15
CA LEU A 108 -8.60 9.18 12.56
C LEU A 108 -7.90 9.48 13.90
N GLU A 109 -7.77 8.45 14.73
CA GLU A 109 -7.00 8.52 15.98
C GLU A 109 -5.50 8.38 15.68
N GLY A 110 -4.89 9.49 15.29
CA GLY A 110 -3.49 9.57 14.89
C GLY A 110 -3.31 9.69 13.38
N GLY A 111 -2.07 9.69 12.93
CA GLY A 111 -1.73 9.94 11.53
C GLY A 111 -0.24 10.17 11.34
N THR A 112 0.14 10.60 10.15
CA THR A 112 1.52 10.97 9.85
C THR A 112 1.57 12.38 9.27
N ASN A 113 2.74 13.00 9.27
CA ASN A 113 2.92 14.33 8.69
C ASN A 113 2.87 14.35 7.15
N TYR A 114 2.65 13.22 6.47
CA TYR A 114 2.64 13.15 5.01
C TYR A 114 1.44 12.37 4.47
N SER A 115 0.50 13.12 3.90
CA SER A 115 -0.84 12.65 3.50
C SER A 115 -0.89 11.74 2.27
N LYS A 116 0.20 11.64 1.49
CA LYS A 116 0.20 10.84 0.24
C LYS A 116 0.70 9.41 0.44
N MET A 117 0.93 8.96 1.67
CA MET A 117 1.24 7.56 1.94
C MET A 117 -0.01 6.70 1.83
N SER A 118 0.14 5.51 1.22
CA SER A 118 -0.94 4.52 1.12
C SER A 118 -1.23 3.87 2.47
N ALA A 119 -2.51 3.62 2.79
CA ALA A 119 -2.98 2.99 4.01
C ALA A 119 -2.28 1.66 4.31
N GLY A 120 -2.21 0.74 3.34
CA GLY A 120 -1.53 -0.55 3.52
C GLY A 120 -0.03 -0.41 3.78
N GLY A 121 0.61 0.62 3.19
CA GLY A 121 2.01 0.94 3.47
C GLY A 121 2.22 1.43 4.91
N LEU A 122 1.35 2.35 5.36
CA LEU A 122 1.38 2.89 6.72
C LEU A 122 1.21 1.79 7.78
N ILE A 123 0.24 0.89 7.57
CA ILE A 123 -0.03 -0.25 8.44
C ILE A 123 1.18 -1.21 8.43
N ALA A 124 1.67 -1.60 7.25
CA ALA A 124 2.76 -2.57 7.12
C ALA A 124 4.10 -2.13 7.73
N THR A 125 4.32 -0.82 7.89
CA THR A 125 5.56 -0.27 8.46
C THR A 125 5.40 0.27 9.87
N GLY A 126 4.24 0.10 10.51
CA GLY A 126 3.99 0.63 11.85
C GLY A 126 4.09 2.16 11.92
N ALA A 127 3.57 2.85 10.90
CA ALA A 127 3.62 4.31 10.86
C ALA A 127 2.83 4.94 12.01
N HIS A 128 3.36 6.02 12.58
CA HIS A 128 2.77 6.74 13.70
C HIS A 128 3.05 8.24 13.61
N GLY A 129 2.36 9.01 14.45
CA GLY A 129 2.57 10.46 14.59
C GLY A 129 3.56 10.80 15.70
N SER A 130 3.56 12.05 16.13
CA SER A 130 4.39 12.54 17.25
C SER A 130 3.73 12.43 18.62
N SER A 131 2.49 11.92 18.69
CA SER A 131 1.76 11.82 19.96
C SER A 131 2.45 10.83 20.90
N PRO A 132 2.65 11.19 22.19
CA PRO A 132 3.18 10.25 23.18
C PRO A 132 2.14 9.22 23.65
N THR A 133 0.84 9.43 23.34
CA THR A 133 -0.26 8.60 23.83
C THR A 133 -0.96 7.79 22.74
N HIS A 134 -0.80 8.15 21.47
CA HIS A 134 -1.38 7.39 20.35
C HIS A 134 -0.39 6.33 19.86
N GLY A 135 -0.91 5.15 19.55
CA GLY A 135 -0.14 4.05 18.97
C GLY A 135 0.19 4.25 17.49
N THR A 136 0.61 3.17 16.84
CA THR A 136 0.77 3.13 15.38
C THR A 136 -0.59 3.05 14.70
N LEU A 137 -0.66 3.41 13.42
CA LEU A 137 -1.87 3.17 12.64
C LEU A 137 -2.22 1.68 12.58
N SER A 138 -1.22 0.79 12.61
CA SER A 138 -1.45 -0.65 12.69
C SER A 138 -2.13 -1.11 13.98
N SER A 139 -1.94 -0.41 15.11
CA SER A 139 -2.64 -0.75 16.37
C SER A 139 -4.09 -0.29 16.40
N ARG A 140 -4.55 0.43 15.36
CA ARG A 140 -5.94 0.87 15.19
C ARG A 140 -6.71 0.04 14.17
N VAL A 141 -6.09 -0.98 13.57
CA VAL A 141 -6.75 -1.87 12.62
C VAL A 141 -7.58 -2.90 13.39
N VAL A 142 -8.90 -2.89 13.14
CA VAL A 142 -9.87 -3.83 13.74
C VAL A 142 -10.25 -4.98 12.82
N GLY A 143 -9.91 -4.89 11.53
CA GLY A 143 -10.12 -5.95 10.56
C GLY A 143 -9.32 -5.75 9.28
N VAL A 144 -9.06 -6.84 8.56
CA VAL A 144 -8.35 -6.82 7.27
C VAL A 144 -8.86 -7.92 6.34
N ARG A 145 -9.00 -7.56 5.06
CA ARG A 145 -9.20 -8.50 3.96
C ARG A 145 -7.86 -8.75 3.27
N LEU A 146 -7.39 -9.99 3.33
CA LEU A 146 -6.08 -10.41 2.86
C LEU A 146 -6.21 -11.38 1.68
N VAL A 147 -5.51 -11.08 0.59
CA VAL A 147 -5.28 -12.06 -0.49
C VAL A 147 -4.02 -12.87 -0.15
N THR A 148 -4.18 -14.18 0.03
CA THR A 148 -3.07 -15.09 0.34
C THR A 148 -2.19 -15.34 -0.87
N ALA A 149 -1.03 -16.00 -0.69
CA ALA A 149 -0.15 -16.37 -1.80
C ALA A 149 -0.80 -17.35 -2.81
N ALA A 150 -1.86 -18.06 -2.41
CA ALA A 150 -2.65 -18.92 -3.30
C ALA A 150 -3.70 -18.12 -4.12
N GLY A 151 -3.91 -16.85 -3.80
CA GLY A 151 -4.95 -16.02 -4.38
C GLY A 151 -6.32 -16.25 -3.75
N ASP A 152 -6.37 -16.76 -2.52
CA ASP A 152 -7.60 -16.86 -1.74
C ASP A 152 -7.82 -15.58 -0.94
N LEU A 153 -9.07 -15.15 -0.82
CA LEU A 153 -9.45 -14.03 0.02
C LEU A 153 -9.82 -14.55 1.42
N VAL A 154 -9.16 -14.00 2.43
CA VAL A 154 -9.44 -14.27 3.84
C VAL A 154 -9.79 -12.96 4.53
N THR A 155 -10.84 -12.96 5.35
CA THR A 155 -11.17 -11.86 6.26
C THR A 155 -10.67 -12.23 7.66
N LEU A 156 -9.98 -11.28 8.29
CA LEU A 156 -9.47 -11.40 9.65
C LEU A 156 -10.00 -10.22 10.46
N ASP A 157 -10.64 -10.51 11.58
CA ASP A 157 -11.15 -9.52 12.53
C ASP A 157 -10.38 -9.63 13.85
N ALA A 158 -10.33 -8.55 14.63
CA ALA A 158 -9.60 -8.45 15.90
C ALA A 158 -10.24 -9.25 17.04
#